data_AF-A0A6G3MHV1-F1
#
_entry.id   AF-A0A6G3MHV1-F1
#
_cell.length_a   1.000
_cell.length_b   1.000
_cell.length_c   1.000
_cell.angle_alpha   90.00
_cell.angle_beta   90.00
_cell.angle_gamma   90.00
#
_symmetry.space_group_name_H-M   'P 1'
#
loop_
_entity.id
_entity.type
_entity.pdbx_description
1 polymer ?
#
loop_
_entity_poly.entity_id
_entity_poly.type
_entity_poly.pdbx_seq_one_letter_code
_entity_poly.pdbx_strand_id
1 'polypeptide(L)'
;MNVYEPEDSLMGSYLFFSFDLNAILEGISFLAFDNVNIMLGSHNFQFEKFETEFWFDINYTSEEFPSSWPHFSQNFEISPTMFLPKPNIFMPSCIELILPDIQPSSIPELIMNTNNCRLYYMYDSVYKLPKCVFNFCLRFSTNQPEKMHALLYLYCFSFTFLYQEKIYEAEM
;
A
#
# COMPACT_ATOMS: atom_id res chain seq x y z
N MET A 1 5.63 25.16 -8.08
CA MET A 1 6.07 24.49 -9.30
C MET A 1 4.81 23.92 -9.93
N ASN A 2 4.35 24.48 -11.05
CA ASN A 2 3.12 24.04 -11.70
C ASN A 2 3.50 22.93 -12.68
N VAL A 3 3.18 21.68 -12.32
CA VAL A 3 3.54 20.48 -13.10
C VAL A 3 2.59 20.28 -14.28
N TYR A 4 1.35 20.76 -14.16
CA TYR A 4 0.30 20.63 -15.15
C TYR A 4 -0.18 22.00 -15.61
N GLU A 5 -0.73 22.05 -16.82
CA GLU A 5 -1.45 23.22 -17.31
C GLU A 5 -2.70 23.48 -16.44
N PRO A 6 -3.21 24.72 -16.41
CA PRO A 6 -4.38 25.08 -15.58
C PRO A 6 -5.61 24.19 -15.84
N GLU A 7 -5.82 23.78 -17.08
CA GLU A 7 -6.93 22.92 -17.50
C GLU A 7 -6.80 21.47 -16.99
N ASP A 8 -5.57 20.98 -16.82
CA ASP A 8 -5.29 19.63 -16.35
C ASP A 8 -5.05 19.54 -14.84
N SER A 9 -5.16 20.66 -14.12
CA SER A 9 -4.79 20.74 -12.70
C SER A 9 -5.53 19.74 -11.79
N LEU A 10 -6.72 19.27 -12.18
CA LEU A 10 -7.49 18.28 -11.42
C LEU A 10 -7.25 16.83 -11.87
N MET A 11 -6.83 16.61 -13.12
CA MET A 11 -6.85 15.30 -13.78
C MET A 11 -5.44 14.80 -14.14
N GLY A 12 -4.46 15.70 -14.29
CA GLY A 12 -3.14 15.39 -14.83
C GLY A 12 -2.36 14.34 -14.04
N SER A 13 -2.60 14.23 -12.73
CA SER A 13 -1.98 13.19 -11.89
C SER A 13 -2.77 11.88 -11.80
N TYR A 14 -3.97 11.81 -12.41
CA TYR A 14 -4.89 10.67 -12.27
C TYR A 14 -5.18 9.95 -13.58
N LEU A 15 -5.21 10.67 -14.69
CA LEU A 15 -5.57 10.11 -15.99
C LEU A 15 -4.35 9.81 -16.85
N PHE A 16 -4.36 8.62 -17.45
CA PHE A 16 -3.38 8.18 -18.43
C PHE A 16 -4.09 8.01 -19.78
N PHE A 17 -3.65 8.75 -20.80
CA PHE A 17 -4.34 8.83 -22.10
C PHE A 17 -3.69 8.01 -23.21
N SER A 18 -2.38 7.78 -23.13
CA SER A 18 -1.60 7.10 -24.16
C SER A 18 -0.59 6.14 -23.55
N PHE A 19 -0.33 5.06 -24.28
CA PHE A 19 0.75 4.12 -23.99
C PHE A 19 1.95 4.47 -24.88
N ASP A 20 3.07 4.81 -24.26
CA ASP A 20 4.34 5.07 -24.95
C ASP A 20 5.41 4.08 -24.50
N LEU A 21 5.64 3.06 -25.34
CA LEU A 21 6.64 2.03 -25.08
C LEU A 21 8.06 2.61 -25.02
N ASN A 22 8.38 3.61 -25.84
CA ASN A 22 9.74 4.16 -25.89
C ASN A 22 10.06 4.90 -24.59
N ALA A 23 9.12 5.70 -24.09
CA ALA A 23 9.28 6.38 -22.81
C ALA A 23 9.43 5.40 -21.64
N ILE A 24 8.69 4.29 -21.64
CA ILE A 24 8.84 3.24 -20.62
C ILE A 24 10.23 2.59 -20.71
N LEU A 25 10.68 2.22 -21.91
CA LEU A 25 12.00 1.60 -22.11
C LEU A 25 13.13 2.56 -21.75
N GLU A 26 12.99 3.86 -22.06
CA GLU A 26 13.92 4.90 -21.66
C GLU A 26 13.99 5.00 -20.13
N GLY A 27 12.84 5.06 -19.44
CA GLY A 27 12.78 5.06 -17.98
C GLY A 27 13.46 3.84 -17.34
N ILE A 28 13.17 2.64 -17.87
CA ILE A 28 13.80 1.40 -17.41
C ILE A 28 15.30 1.39 -17.68
N SER A 29 15.78 2.02 -18.75
CA SER A 29 17.22 2.07 -19.06
C SER A 29 18.06 2.77 -17.99
N PHE A 30 17.45 3.67 -17.21
CA PHE A 30 18.11 4.32 -16.08
C PHE A 30 18.23 3.40 -14.84
N LEU A 31 17.41 2.34 -14.74
CA LEU A 31 17.45 1.35 -13.66
C LEU A 31 18.63 0.36 -13.87
N ALA A 32 19.82 0.91 -14.07
CA ALA A 32 21.06 0.18 -14.23
C ALA A 32 21.88 0.23 -12.95
N PHE A 33 22.69 -0.81 -12.71
CA PHE A 33 23.56 -0.88 -11.55
C PHE A 33 24.55 0.31 -11.50
N ASP A 34 25.05 0.75 -12.65
CA ASP A 34 25.98 1.88 -12.73
C ASP A 34 25.33 3.24 -12.36
N ASN A 35 24.00 3.30 -12.25
CA ASN A 35 23.24 4.49 -11.87
C ASN A 35 22.63 4.39 -10.46
N VAL A 36 23.00 3.38 -9.66
CA VAL A 36 22.40 3.14 -8.34
C VAL A 36 23.15 3.88 -7.22
N ASN A 37 22.38 4.36 -6.23
CA ASN A 37 22.91 4.80 -4.94
C ASN A 37 22.22 3.98 -3.83
N ILE A 38 22.99 3.27 -3.01
CA ILE A 38 22.47 2.40 -1.95
C ILE A 38 22.73 3.05 -0.60
N MET A 39 21.64 3.39 0.11
CA MET A 39 21.70 3.91 1.47
C MET A 39 21.26 2.83 2.45
N LEU A 40 22.11 2.52 3.43
CA LEU A 40 21.81 1.53 4.47
C LEU A 40 21.67 2.24 5.82
N GLY A 41 20.59 1.96 6.55
CA GLY A 41 20.37 2.46 7.90
C GLY A 41 20.35 1.33 8.92
N SER A 42 21.19 1.42 9.96
CA SER A 42 21.17 0.50 11.10
C SER A 42 21.78 1.15 12.32
N HIS A 43 21.22 0.87 13.50
CA HIS A 43 21.83 1.25 14.79
C HIS A 43 23.08 0.44 15.14
N ASN A 44 23.29 -0.70 14.46
CA ASN A 44 24.37 -1.64 14.78
C ASN A 44 25.61 -1.44 13.91
N PHE A 45 25.61 -0.46 13.00
CA PHE A 45 26.79 -0.21 12.20
C PHE A 45 27.89 0.44 13.05
N GLN A 46 29.05 -0.20 13.06
CA GLN A 46 30.27 0.33 13.64
C GLN A 46 31.19 0.68 12.49
N PHE A 47 31.40 1.98 12.28
CA PHE A 47 32.36 2.47 11.31
C PHE A 47 33.53 3.12 12.05
N GLU A 48 34.73 2.98 11.49
CA GLU A 48 35.93 3.59 12.06
C GLU A 48 35.90 5.12 11.95
N LYS A 49 35.20 5.64 10.93
CA LYS A 49 35.05 7.07 10.68
C LYS A 49 33.61 7.37 10.26
N PHE A 50 33.09 8.48 10.79
CA PHE A 50 31.81 9.05 10.42
C PHE A 50 32.00 10.47 9.92
N GLU A 51 31.13 10.86 9.00
CA GLU A 51 30.81 12.25 8.71
C GLU A 51 29.51 12.61 9.43
N THR A 52 29.31 13.90 9.69
CA THR A 52 28.10 14.41 10.34
C THR A 52 27.43 15.38 9.38
N GLU A 53 26.19 15.05 8.99
CA GLU A 53 25.36 15.95 8.21
C GLU A 53 25.04 17.21 9.02
N PHE A 54 25.07 18.38 8.36
CA PHE A 54 25.10 19.69 9.01
C PHE A 54 23.79 20.10 9.69
N TRP A 55 22.64 19.74 9.14
CA TRP A 55 21.34 20.25 9.60
C TRP A 55 20.74 19.41 10.72
N PHE A 56 20.95 18.09 10.71
CA PHE A 56 20.30 17.15 11.61
C PHE A 56 21.28 16.37 12.49
N ASP A 57 22.59 16.66 12.40
CA ASP A 57 23.65 15.95 13.12
C ASP A 57 23.59 14.42 12.90
N ILE A 58 23.21 14.02 11.69
CA ILE A 58 23.12 12.60 11.32
C ILE A 58 24.52 12.09 10.98
N ASN A 59 24.96 11.08 11.72
CA ASN A 59 26.20 10.39 11.41
C ASN A 59 26.00 9.42 10.25
N TYR A 60 26.86 9.51 9.25
CA TYR A 60 26.87 8.59 8.11
C TYR A 60 28.30 8.30 7.66
N THR A 61 28.44 7.31 6.78
CA THR A 61 29.64 7.10 5.97
C THR A 61 29.20 6.88 4.53
N SER A 62 30.10 7.10 3.59
CA SER A 62 29.89 6.78 2.18
C SER A 62 31.13 6.12 1.62
N GLU A 63 30.92 5.08 0.82
CA GLU A 63 31.96 4.29 0.19
C GLU A 63 31.56 4.03 -1.25
N GLU A 64 32.54 4.05 -2.15
CA GLU A 64 32.34 3.60 -3.53
C GLU A 64 32.07 2.10 -3.55
N PHE A 65 31.35 1.63 -4.57
CA PHE A 65 31.12 0.20 -4.74
C PHE A 65 32.45 -0.57 -4.79
N PRO A 66 32.62 -1.65 -4.00
CA PRO A 66 33.83 -2.45 -4.06
C PRO A 66 34.02 -3.03 -5.47
N SER A 67 35.23 -2.94 -6.01
CA SER A 67 35.56 -3.52 -7.33
C SER A 67 35.39 -5.05 -7.39
N SER A 68 35.30 -5.70 -6.23
CA SER A 68 35.02 -7.13 -6.08
C SER A 68 33.55 -7.48 -6.16
N TRP A 69 32.63 -6.51 -6.04
CA TRP A 69 31.24 -6.78 -6.32
C TRP A 69 31.13 -7.20 -7.78
N PRO A 70 30.38 -8.26 -8.07
CA PRO A 70 30.09 -8.56 -9.46
C PRO A 70 29.43 -7.30 -10.01
N HIS A 71 30.02 -6.69 -11.05
CA HIS A 71 29.20 -5.92 -12.00
C HIS A 71 28.07 -6.88 -12.31
N PHE A 72 26.86 -6.57 -11.84
CA PHE A 72 25.70 -7.43 -11.97
C PHE A 72 25.55 -7.68 -13.48
N SER A 73 26.16 -8.78 -13.94
CA SER A 73 26.41 -8.98 -15.35
C SER A 73 25.06 -9.17 -16.00
N GLN A 74 24.91 -8.75 -17.26
CA GLN A 74 23.67 -8.86 -18.03
C GLN A 74 23.11 -10.30 -18.14
N ASN A 75 23.81 -11.31 -17.62
CA ASN A 75 23.44 -12.72 -17.59
C ASN A 75 22.73 -13.13 -16.30
N PHE A 76 21.77 -12.35 -15.82
CA PHE A 76 20.83 -12.85 -14.80
C PHE A 76 19.81 -13.75 -15.48
N GLU A 77 19.81 -15.03 -15.12
CA GLU A 77 18.67 -15.89 -15.43
C GLU A 77 17.47 -15.42 -14.61
N ILE A 78 16.39 -15.06 -15.31
CA ILE A 78 15.13 -14.69 -14.65
C ILE A 78 14.64 -15.92 -13.89
N SER A 79 14.50 -15.79 -12.57
CA SER A 79 13.95 -16.86 -11.75
C SER A 79 12.57 -17.26 -12.26
N PRO A 80 12.23 -18.56 -12.35
CA PRO A 80 10.86 -19.01 -12.65
C PRO A 80 9.81 -18.46 -11.66
N THR A 81 10.24 -17.98 -10.50
CA THR A 81 9.37 -17.35 -9.49
C THR A 81 9.11 -15.86 -9.76
N MET A 82 9.76 -15.26 -10.76
CA MET A 82 9.55 -13.87 -11.18
C MET A 82 8.67 -13.87 -12.43
N PHE A 83 7.45 -13.36 -12.29
CA PHE A 83 6.48 -13.30 -13.38
C PHE A 83 5.69 -11.99 -13.31
N LEU A 84 5.14 -11.57 -14.46
CA LEU A 84 4.23 -10.44 -14.50
C LEU A 84 2.89 -10.82 -13.82
N PRO A 85 2.24 -9.88 -13.13
CA PRO A 85 0.95 -10.13 -12.51
C PRO A 85 -0.09 -10.55 -13.54
N LYS A 86 -1.05 -11.37 -13.11
CA LYS A 86 -2.22 -11.71 -13.93
C LYS A 86 -3.17 -10.52 -13.98
N PRO A 87 -4.14 -10.49 -14.92
CA PRO A 87 -5.18 -9.47 -14.91
C PRO A 87 -5.90 -9.42 -13.55
N ASN A 88 -6.01 -8.22 -12.98
CA ASN A 88 -6.63 -8.00 -11.68
C ASN A 88 -8.12 -8.34 -11.73
N ILE A 89 -8.53 -9.34 -10.94
CA ILE A 89 -9.92 -9.83 -10.88
C ILE A 89 -10.85 -8.96 -10.01
N PHE A 90 -10.30 -8.04 -9.21
CA PHE A 90 -11.04 -7.15 -8.33
C PHE A 90 -11.48 -5.83 -8.99
N MET A 91 -11.06 -5.60 -10.25
CA MET A 91 -11.50 -4.44 -11.02
C MET A 91 -13.03 -4.35 -11.06
N PRO A 92 -13.64 -3.28 -10.53
CA PRO A 92 -15.09 -3.18 -10.44
C PRO A 92 -15.69 -3.03 -11.83
N SER A 93 -16.57 -3.96 -12.21
CA SER A 93 -17.27 -3.95 -13.50
C SER A 93 -18.62 -3.22 -13.47
N CYS A 94 -19.17 -2.97 -12.27
CA CYS A 94 -20.44 -2.30 -12.07
C CYS A 94 -20.28 -1.18 -11.04
N ILE A 95 -20.71 0.02 -11.42
CA ILE A 95 -20.68 1.23 -10.61
C ILE A 95 -22.08 1.83 -10.43
N GLU A 96 -23.12 1.05 -10.75
CA GLU A 96 -24.50 1.49 -10.60
C GLU A 96 -24.84 1.69 -9.12
N LEU A 97 -25.54 2.77 -8.82
CA LEU A 97 -26.00 3.05 -7.48
C LEU A 97 -27.27 2.25 -7.18
N ILE A 98 -27.23 1.50 -6.09
CA ILE A 98 -28.40 0.77 -5.60
C ILE A 98 -29.36 1.78 -4.95
N LEU A 99 -30.61 1.79 -5.39
CA LEU A 99 -31.66 2.58 -4.76
C LEU A 99 -32.06 1.94 -3.42
N PRO A 100 -32.31 2.74 -2.37
CA PRO A 100 -32.68 2.18 -1.08
C PRO A 100 -34.13 1.69 -1.13
N ASP A 101 -34.37 0.49 -0.60
CA ASP A 101 -35.72 -0.08 -0.44
C ASP A 101 -36.48 0.52 0.75
N ILE A 102 -35.80 1.31 1.57
CA ILE A 102 -36.32 1.97 2.77
C ILE A 102 -35.99 3.46 2.75
N GLN A 103 -36.75 4.26 3.51
CA GLN A 103 -36.47 5.69 3.64
C GLN A 103 -35.11 5.89 4.33
N PRO A 104 -34.14 6.60 3.71
CA PRO A 104 -32.83 6.81 4.31
C PRO A 104 -32.92 7.55 5.64
N SER A 105 -32.22 7.03 6.65
CA SER A 105 -32.08 7.65 7.96
C SER A 105 -30.85 8.55 8.01
N SER A 106 -30.89 9.58 8.86
CA SER A 106 -29.74 10.49 9.07
C SER A 106 -28.70 9.93 10.04
N ILE A 107 -29.01 8.83 10.73
CA ILE A 107 -28.12 8.13 11.66
C ILE A 107 -28.17 6.62 11.43
N PRO A 108 -27.14 5.85 11.82
CA PRO A 108 -27.18 4.40 11.72
C PRO A 108 -28.27 3.76 12.58
N GLU A 109 -29.06 2.88 11.97
CA GLU A 109 -30.16 2.17 12.62
C GLU A 109 -29.79 0.73 12.96
N LEU A 110 -30.24 0.25 14.11
CA LEU A 110 -30.02 -1.13 14.55
C LEU A 110 -30.96 -2.08 13.79
N ILE A 111 -30.43 -2.78 12.79
CA ILE A 111 -31.22 -3.69 11.94
C ILE A 111 -31.11 -5.16 12.37
N MET A 112 -30.13 -5.50 13.20
CA MET A 112 -30.02 -6.83 13.80
C MET A 112 -29.52 -6.71 15.24
N ASN A 113 -30.19 -7.38 16.17
CA ASN A 113 -29.81 -7.43 17.57
C ASN A 113 -30.00 -8.86 18.09
N THR A 114 -28.89 -9.56 18.27
CA THR A 114 -28.86 -10.92 18.84
C THR A 114 -27.93 -10.94 20.06
N ASN A 115 -27.88 -12.06 20.77
CA ASN A 115 -26.97 -12.23 21.90
C ASN A 115 -25.49 -12.07 21.52
N ASN A 116 -25.13 -12.33 20.25
CA ASN A 116 -23.74 -12.38 19.79
C ASN A 116 -23.39 -11.25 18.80
N CYS A 117 -24.36 -10.50 18.29
CA CYS A 117 -24.13 -9.53 17.23
C CYS A 117 -25.12 -8.37 17.29
N ARG A 118 -24.61 -7.16 17.06
CA ARG A 118 -25.41 -5.96 16.75
C ARG A 118 -24.96 -5.42 15.41
N LEU A 119 -25.88 -5.29 14.47
CA LEU A 119 -25.63 -4.72 13.15
C LEU A 119 -26.35 -3.38 13.02
N TYR A 120 -25.56 -2.35 12.77
CA TYR A 120 -26.07 -1.03 12.44
C TYR A 120 -25.92 -0.78 10.95
N TYR A 121 -26.94 -0.21 10.33
CA TYR A 121 -26.96 0.09 8.90
C TYR A 121 -27.36 1.54 8.66
N MET A 122 -26.71 2.16 7.68
CA MET A 122 -27.05 3.49 7.19
C MET A 122 -26.80 3.50 5.67
N TYR A 123 -27.81 3.92 4.91
CA TYR A 123 -27.67 4.12 3.48
C TYR A 123 -27.00 5.48 3.19
N ASP A 124 -26.04 5.52 2.28
CA ASP A 124 -25.42 6.78 1.85
C ASP A 124 -26.37 7.55 0.92
N SER A 125 -27.05 8.55 1.48
CA SER A 125 -27.88 9.49 0.72
C SER A 125 -27.15 10.79 0.32
N VAL A 126 -25.91 10.98 0.79
CA VAL A 126 -25.17 12.24 0.67
C VAL A 126 -24.15 12.19 -0.45
N TYR A 127 -23.23 11.23 -0.42
CA TYR A 127 -22.10 11.19 -1.37
C TYR A 127 -22.44 10.44 -2.65
N LYS A 128 -23.31 9.43 -2.55
CA LYS A 128 -23.84 8.65 -3.69
C LYS A 128 -22.72 8.10 -4.56
N LEU A 129 -21.72 7.51 -3.91
CA LEU A 129 -20.61 6.82 -4.57
C LEU A 129 -20.88 5.31 -4.58
N PRO A 130 -20.36 4.56 -5.57
CA PRO A 130 -20.44 3.10 -5.62
C PRO A 130 -19.46 2.46 -4.62
N LYS A 131 -19.55 2.87 -3.36
CA LYS A 131 -18.67 2.47 -2.26
C LYS A 131 -19.52 2.16 -1.05
N CYS A 132 -19.09 1.18 -0.27
CA CYS A 132 -19.65 0.86 1.03
C CYS A 132 -18.53 0.72 2.04
N VAL A 133 -18.85 0.95 3.32
CA VAL A 133 -17.90 0.84 4.42
C VAL A 133 -18.44 -0.17 5.42
N PHE A 134 -17.64 -1.20 5.68
CA PHE A 134 -17.94 -2.19 6.71
C PHE A 134 -17.03 -1.95 7.92
N ASN A 135 -17.63 -1.68 9.07
CA ASN A 135 -16.92 -1.52 10.32
C ASN A 135 -17.28 -2.67 11.27
N PHE A 136 -16.29 -3.48 11.64
CA PHE A 136 -16.47 -4.60 12.57
C PHE A 136 -15.80 -4.29 13.91
N CYS A 137 -16.55 -4.43 15.00
CA CYS A 137 -16.03 -4.34 16.36
C CYS A 137 -16.21 -5.71 17.04
N LEU A 138 -15.12 -6.47 17.11
CA LEU A 138 -15.10 -7.76 17.80
C LEU A 138 -14.82 -7.55 19.29
N ARG A 139 -15.68 -8.10 20.15
CA ARG A 139 -15.57 -7.97 21.61
C ARG A 139 -15.26 -9.32 22.23
N PHE A 140 -14.15 -9.39 22.97
CA PHE A 140 -13.73 -10.59 23.68
C PHE A 140 -13.88 -10.37 25.19
N SER A 141 -14.53 -11.32 25.88
CA SER A 141 -14.54 -11.34 27.34
C SER A 141 -13.25 -12.02 27.83
N THR A 142 -12.46 -11.34 28.64
CA THR A 142 -11.21 -11.87 29.19
C THR A 142 -10.91 -11.25 30.55
N ASN A 143 -10.33 -12.05 31.44
CA ASN A 143 -9.81 -11.58 32.73
C ASN A 143 -8.36 -11.04 32.61
N GLN A 144 -7.75 -11.13 31.44
CA GLN A 144 -6.39 -10.67 31.15
C GLN A 144 -6.39 -9.82 29.87
N PRO A 145 -6.86 -8.56 29.92
CA PRO A 145 -7.03 -7.72 28.74
C PRO A 145 -5.71 -7.39 28.05
N GLU A 146 -4.64 -7.12 28.80
CA GLU A 146 -3.32 -6.79 28.26
C GLU A 146 -2.73 -7.95 27.44
N LYS A 147 -2.76 -9.16 28.01
CA LYS A 147 -2.30 -10.38 27.31
C LYS A 147 -3.12 -10.65 26.06
N MET A 148 -4.45 -10.51 26.16
CA MET A 148 -5.34 -10.69 25.00
C MET A 148 -5.02 -9.67 23.90
N HIS A 149 -4.80 -8.40 24.27
CA HIS A 149 -4.44 -7.37 23.31
C HIS A 149 -3.14 -7.68 22.58
N ALA A 150 -2.07 -8.03 23.32
CA ALA A 150 -0.79 -8.38 22.71
C ALA A 150 -0.88 -9.58 21.75
N LEU A 151 -1.61 -10.63 22.14
CA LEU A 151 -1.81 -11.82 21.30
C LEU A 151 -2.67 -11.51 20.07
N LEU A 152 -3.74 -10.73 20.22
CA LEU A 152 -4.59 -10.34 19.12
C LEU A 152 -3.84 -9.45 18.13
N TYR A 153 -3.00 -8.53 18.61
CA TYR A 153 -2.15 -7.72 17.77
C TYR A 153 -1.19 -8.58 16.92
N LEU A 154 -0.47 -9.50 17.57
CA LEU A 154 0.43 -10.44 16.86
C LEU A 154 -0.33 -11.32 15.86
N TYR A 155 -1.51 -11.79 16.23
CA TYR A 155 -2.37 -12.58 15.34
C TYR A 155 -2.79 -11.77 14.12
N CYS A 156 -3.35 -10.56 14.30
CA CYS A 156 -3.78 -9.71 13.21
C CYS A 156 -2.61 -9.33 12.30
N PHE A 157 -1.46 -8.98 12.86
CA PHE A 157 -0.26 -8.67 12.09
C PHE A 157 0.18 -9.87 11.23
N SER A 158 0.29 -11.05 11.85
CA SER A 158 0.69 -12.29 11.14
C SER A 158 -0.33 -12.68 10.08
N PHE A 159 -1.61 -12.51 10.39
CA PHE A 159 -2.70 -12.79 9.46
C PHE A 159 -2.63 -11.84 8.25
N THR A 160 -2.52 -10.52 8.45
CA THR A 160 -2.39 -9.58 7.34
C THR A 160 -1.17 -9.89 6.48
N PHE A 161 -0.02 -10.19 7.09
CA PHE A 161 1.20 -10.57 6.37
C PHE A 161 1.00 -11.84 5.51
N LEU A 162 0.38 -12.88 6.07
CA LEU A 162 0.11 -14.14 5.35
C LEU A 162 -0.85 -13.99 4.16
N TYR A 163 -1.73 -12.99 4.20
CA TYR A 163 -2.74 -12.77 3.17
C TYR A 163 -2.43 -11.60 2.25
N GLN A 164 -1.37 -10.82 2.51
CA GLN A 164 -1.03 -9.60 1.78
C GLN A 164 -0.97 -9.85 0.27
N GLU A 165 -0.25 -10.88 -0.18
CA GLU A 165 -0.16 -11.20 -1.61
C GLU A 165 -1.52 -11.53 -2.24
N LYS A 166 -2.43 -12.16 -1.50
CA LYS A 166 -3.74 -12.56 -2.01
C LYS A 166 -4.71 -11.40 -2.13
N ILE A 167 -4.57 -10.38 -1.28
CA ILE A 167 -5.47 -9.21 -1.25
C ILE A 167 -4.87 -8.00 -1.95
N TYR A 168 -3.59 -8.03 -2.31
CA TYR A 168 -2.88 -6.92 -2.95
C TYR A 168 -3.61 -6.39 -4.18
N GLU A 169 -4.10 -7.29 -5.04
CA GLU A 169 -4.87 -6.91 -6.24
C GLU A 169 -6.18 -6.18 -5.89
N ALA A 170 -6.77 -6.41 -4.72
CA ALA A 170 -7.96 -5.67 -4.27
C ALA A 170 -7.65 -4.27 -3.73
N GLU A 171 -6.38 -3.99 -3.39
CA GLU A 171 -5.91 -2.68 -2.90
C GLU A 171 -5.31 -1.79 -4.00
N MET A 172 -4.94 -2.37 -5.16
CA MET A 172 -4.48 -1.66 -6.36
C MET A 172 -5.64 -0.98 -7.10
#